data_AF-A0A924YD28-F1
#
_entry.id   AF-A0A924YD28-F1
#
_cell.length_a   1.000
_cell.length_b   1.000
_cell.length_c   1.000
_cell.angle_alpha   90.00
_cell.angle_beta   90.00
_cell.angle_gamma   90.00
#
_symmetry.space_group_name_H-M   'P 1'
#
loop_
_entity.id
_entity.type
_entity.pdbx_description
1 polymer ?
#
loop_
_entity_poly.entity_id
_entity_poly.type
_entity_poly.pdbx_seq_one_letter_code
_entity_poly.pdbx_strand_id
1 'polypeptide(L)'
;MRVSVPRFVQLLLLLCCLLLIAPAGAQEGYVIPPDPEGVDVSLAIAAVRDQPITLGAFRARVRYERWRYFETLLHLVRENGISALDPNDLENPQAGAVQNVATLLSDQATFGLLVYEAMIRESIYHNELQARMLEVDPCAVNRGWSVTLSLPIPTDCQVAPEFEAARADYIQRATIFSGMSDAEIEQTIISRVEVETVQAAIAVEATPPPVPTATTRHIRLATMG
;
A
#
# COMPACT_ATOMS: atom_id res chain seq x y z
N MET A 1 -31.98 -15.90 15.00
CA MET A 1 -31.07 -16.83 15.70
C MET A 1 -29.64 -16.48 15.32
N ARG A 2 -28.86 -15.89 16.24
CA ARG A 2 -27.42 -15.68 16.03
C ARG A 2 -26.71 -16.98 16.38
N VAL A 3 -26.18 -17.67 15.37
CA VAL A 3 -25.34 -18.85 15.59
C VAL A 3 -24.00 -18.33 16.09
N SER A 4 -23.76 -18.48 17.40
CA SER A 4 -22.47 -18.21 18.02
C SER A 4 -21.51 -19.30 17.59
N VAL A 5 -20.54 -18.96 16.73
CA VAL A 5 -19.45 -19.88 16.38
C VAL A 5 -18.53 -19.97 17.62
N PRO A 6 -18.26 -21.16 18.15
CA PRO A 6 -17.46 -21.30 19.36
C PRO A 6 -16.03 -20.77 19.14
N ARG A 7 -15.52 -19.99 20.11
CA ARG A 7 -14.23 -19.26 20.10
C ARG A 7 -13.02 -20.10 19.65
N PHE A 8 -13.05 -21.41 19.86
CA PHE A 8 -12.01 -22.34 19.43
C PHE A 8 -11.96 -22.53 17.90
N VAL A 9 -13.11 -22.47 17.22
CA VAL A 9 -13.22 -22.64 15.75
C VAL A 9 -12.73 -21.39 15.02
N GLN A 10 -12.93 -20.19 15.58
CA GLN A 10 -12.34 -18.96 15.03
C GLN A 10 -10.82 -18.93 15.17
N LEU A 11 -10.27 -19.34 16.32
CA LEU A 11 -8.82 -19.44 16.52
C LEU A 11 -8.21 -20.52 15.61
N LEU A 12 -8.88 -21.66 15.45
CA LEU A 12 -8.44 -22.74 14.57
C LEU A 12 -8.54 -22.35 13.09
N LEU A 13 -9.52 -21.54 12.68
CA LEU A 13 -9.61 -20.99 11.32
C LEU A 13 -8.55 -19.92 11.06
N LEU A 14 -8.22 -19.07 12.03
CA LEU A 14 -7.11 -18.12 11.92
C LEU A 14 -5.76 -18.85 11.86
N LEU A 15 -5.58 -19.88 12.70
CA LEU A 15 -4.39 -20.74 12.68
C LEU A 15 -4.33 -21.56 11.38
N CYS A 16 -5.45 -22.06 10.84
CA CYS A 16 -5.49 -22.76 9.55
C CYS A 16 -5.28 -21.82 8.37
N CYS A 17 -5.73 -20.55 8.42
CA CYS A 17 -5.37 -19.53 7.43
C CYS A 17 -3.88 -19.17 7.53
N LEU A 18 -3.30 -19.15 8.73
CA LEU A 18 -1.86 -18.98 8.98
C LEU A 18 -1.03 -20.24 8.64
N LEU A 19 -1.64 -21.43 8.57
CA LEU A 19 -0.96 -22.69 8.24
C LEU A 19 -1.14 -23.11 6.77
N LEU A 20 -2.20 -22.66 6.09
CA LEU A 20 -2.36 -22.77 4.63
C LEU A 20 -1.57 -21.69 3.89
N ILE A 21 -1.15 -20.65 4.61
CA ILE A 21 -0.06 -19.75 4.23
C ILE A 21 1.11 -20.11 5.13
N ALA A 22 1.69 -21.30 4.93
CA ALA A 22 3.03 -21.57 5.44
C ALA A 22 3.90 -20.34 5.16
N PRO A 23 4.79 -19.92 6.09
CA PRO A 23 5.60 -18.74 5.89
C PRO A 23 6.36 -18.93 4.59
N ALA A 24 5.88 -18.30 3.51
CA ALA A 24 6.47 -18.46 2.21
C ALA A 24 7.87 -17.83 2.16
N GLY A 25 8.25 -17.10 3.22
CA GLY A 25 9.62 -16.65 3.49
C GLY A 25 10.60 -17.72 3.99
N ALA A 26 10.20 -18.99 4.15
CA ALA A 26 11.11 -20.08 4.56
C ALA A 26 11.12 -21.31 3.64
N GLN A 27 10.34 -21.32 2.55
CA GLN A 27 10.47 -22.36 1.52
C GLN A 27 11.44 -21.86 0.44
N GLU A 28 12.62 -22.48 0.34
CA GLU A 28 13.34 -22.45 -0.92
C GLU A 28 12.37 -22.91 -2.03
N GLY A 29 12.06 -22.02 -2.97
CA GLY A 29 11.21 -22.35 -4.13
C GLY A 29 9.72 -22.01 -4.02
N TYR A 30 9.34 -20.84 -3.47
CA TYR A 30 8.01 -20.29 -3.76
C TYR A 30 7.80 -20.19 -5.28
N VAL A 31 6.70 -20.75 -5.76
CA VAL A 31 6.26 -20.65 -7.15
C VAL A 31 4.88 -20.01 -7.18
N ILE A 32 4.72 -18.98 -8.01
CA ILE A 32 3.42 -18.34 -8.22
C ILE A 32 2.45 -19.39 -8.77
N PRO A 33 1.26 -19.58 -8.14
CA PRO A 33 0.28 -20.52 -8.65
C PRO A 33 -0.08 -20.24 -10.12
N PRO A 34 -0.24 -21.28 -10.96
CA PRO A 34 -0.61 -21.08 -12.35
C PRO A 34 -1.98 -20.40 -12.45
N ASP A 35 -2.20 -19.68 -13.56
CA ASP A 35 -3.50 -19.08 -13.81
C ASP A 35 -4.59 -20.14 -14.00
N PRO A 36 -5.82 -19.90 -13.52
CA PRO A 36 -6.93 -20.82 -13.78
C PRO A 36 -7.16 -20.98 -15.27
N GLU A 37 -7.53 -22.20 -15.68
CA GLU A 37 -7.79 -22.51 -17.08
C GLU A 37 -8.89 -21.60 -17.66
N GLY A 38 -8.68 -21.11 -18.88
CA GLY A 38 -9.63 -20.23 -19.58
C GLY A 38 -9.62 -18.77 -19.13
N VAL A 39 -8.76 -18.37 -18.19
CA VAL A 39 -8.60 -16.97 -17.81
C VAL A 39 -7.64 -16.25 -18.75
N ASP A 40 -8.13 -15.25 -19.48
CA ASP A 40 -7.31 -14.36 -20.29
C ASP A 40 -6.67 -13.26 -19.43
N VAL A 41 -5.40 -13.41 -19.08
CA VAL A 41 -4.63 -12.42 -18.31
C VAL A 41 -4.31 -11.15 -19.09
N SER A 42 -4.44 -11.16 -20.42
CA SER A 42 -4.23 -9.98 -21.26
C SER A 42 -5.47 -9.08 -21.34
N LEU A 43 -6.63 -9.56 -20.86
CA LEU A 43 -7.87 -8.80 -20.83
C LEU A 43 -7.67 -7.46 -20.12
N ALA A 44 -7.95 -6.36 -20.83
CA ALA A 44 -8.03 -5.03 -20.24
C ALA A 44 -9.29 -4.96 -19.35
N ILE A 45 -9.09 -4.73 -18.06
CA ILE A 45 -10.18 -4.59 -17.08
C ILE A 45 -10.49 -3.12 -16.77
N ALA A 46 -9.57 -2.22 -17.09
CA ALA A 46 -9.74 -0.77 -17.07
C ALA A 46 -8.79 -0.11 -18.06
N ALA A 47 -9.02 1.17 -18.32
CA ALA A 47 -8.08 2.03 -19.01
C ALA A 47 -8.13 3.44 -18.41
N VAL A 48 -6.97 4.04 -18.20
CA VAL A 48 -6.85 5.45 -17.85
C VAL A 48 -6.13 6.12 -19.02
N ARG A 49 -6.88 6.92 -19.78
CA ARG A 49 -6.46 7.40 -21.11
C ARG A 49 -6.06 6.20 -22.00
N ASP A 50 -4.84 6.20 -22.52
CA ASP A 50 -4.33 5.18 -23.43
C ASP A 50 -3.52 4.08 -22.72
N GLN A 51 -3.55 4.04 -21.38
CA GLN A 51 -2.85 3.03 -20.58
C GLN A 51 -3.84 1.97 -20.07
N PRO A 52 -3.86 0.75 -20.65
CA PRO A 52 -4.71 -0.32 -20.18
C PRO A 52 -4.17 -0.91 -18.86
N ILE A 53 -5.08 -1.20 -17.94
CA ILE A 53 -4.81 -2.05 -16.78
C ILE A 53 -5.34 -3.44 -17.13
N THR A 54 -4.45 -4.42 -17.27
CA THR A 54 -4.80 -5.79 -17.60
C THR A 54 -5.13 -6.62 -16.35
N LEU A 55 -5.88 -7.70 -16.53
CA LEU A 55 -6.17 -8.66 -15.47
C LEU A 55 -4.88 -9.26 -14.88
N GLY A 56 -3.88 -9.54 -15.73
CA GLY A 56 -2.56 -10.04 -15.32
C GLY A 56 -1.83 -9.05 -14.41
N ALA A 57 -1.75 -7.78 -14.81
CA ALA A 57 -1.10 -6.72 -14.02
C ALA A 57 -1.81 -6.53 -12.67
N PHE A 58 -3.14 -6.52 -12.67
CA PHE A 58 -3.93 -6.44 -11.44
C PHE A 58 -3.64 -7.62 -10.49
N ARG A 59 -3.62 -8.85 -11.00
CA ARG A 59 -3.32 -10.04 -10.19
C ARG A 59 -1.90 -10.01 -9.63
N ALA A 60 -0.93 -9.56 -10.42
CA ALA A 60 0.45 -9.38 -9.96
C ALA A 60 0.53 -8.34 -8.83
N ARG A 61 -0.15 -7.19 -8.99
CA ARG A 61 -0.20 -6.15 -7.97
C ARG A 61 -0.92 -6.61 -6.68
N VAL A 62 -1.98 -7.41 -6.79
CA VAL A 62 -2.65 -8.01 -5.61
C VAL A 62 -1.69 -8.93 -4.84
N ARG A 63 -0.89 -9.75 -5.53
CA ARG A 63 0.13 -10.58 -4.87
C ARG A 63 1.19 -9.73 -4.18
N TYR A 64 1.71 -8.71 -4.87
CA TYR A 64 2.67 -7.76 -4.30
C TYR A 64 2.13 -7.10 -3.02
N GLU A 65 0.92 -6.53 -3.05
CA GLU A 65 0.38 -5.82 -1.90
C GLU A 65 0.12 -6.77 -0.73
N ARG A 66 -0.36 -8.01 -0.97
CA ARG A 66 -0.50 -9.01 0.10
C ARG A 66 0.85 -9.34 0.73
N TRP A 67 1.85 -9.64 -0.09
CA TRP A 67 3.19 -9.93 0.39
C TRP A 67 3.76 -8.75 1.19
N ARG A 68 3.59 -7.50 0.71
CA ARG A 68 4.03 -6.31 1.42
C ARG A 68 3.43 -6.20 2.83
N TYR A 69 2.13 -6.47 3.00
CA TYR A 69 1.51 -6.49 4.32
C TYR A 69 2.09 -7.60 5.21
N PHE A 70 2.38 -8.78 4.67
CA PHE A 70 3.04 -9.84 5.42
C PHE A 70 4.46 -9.46 5.84
N GLU A 71 5.24 -8.83 4.97
CA GLU A 71 6.57 -8.30 5.33
C GLU A 71 6.48 -7.27 6.45
N THR A 72 5.49 -6.38 6.44
CA THR A 72 5.26 -5.44 7.55
C THR A 72 4.99 -6.17 8.87
N LEU A 73 4.16 -7.21 8.86
CA LEU A 73 3.90 -8.02 10.06
C LEU A 73 5.14 -8.79 10.51
N LEU A 74 5.94 -9.32 9.57
CA LEU A 74 7.19 -10.00 9.88
C LEU A 74 8.21 -9.05 10.51
N HIS A 75 8.32 -7.83 9.98
CA HIS A 75 9.17 -6.80 10.55
C HIS A 75 8.75 -6.47 11.99
N LEU A 76 7.43 -6.28 12.22
CA LEU A 76 6.89 -6.06 13.55
C LEU A 76 7.27 -7.18 14.54
N VAL A 77 7.20 -8.44 14.11
CA VAL A 77 7.61 -9.61 14.92
C VAL A 77 9.12 -9.60 15.20
N ARG A 78 9.96 -9.24 14.22
CA ARG A 78 11.42 -9.18 14.41
C ARG A 78 11.79 -8.14 15.46
N GLU A 79 11.10 -7.00 15.48
CA GLU A 79 11.39 -5.92 16.42
C GLU A 79 10.80 -6.14 17.82
N ASN A 80 9.58 -6.68 17.89
CA ASN A 80 8.79 -6.69 19.13
C ASN A 80 8.44 -8.10 19.64
N GLY A 81 8.86 -9.14 18.93
CA GLY A 81 8.51 -10.52 19.22
C GLY A 81 7.10 -10.91 18.76
N ILE A 82 6.78 -12.20 18.85
CA ILE A 82 5.52 -12.76 18.32
C ILE A 82 4.28 -12.25 19.07
N SER A 83 4.42 -11.84 20.33
CA SER A 83 3.33 -11.27 21.13
C SER A 83 2.79 -9.97 20.53
N ALA A 84 3.59 -9.25 19.73
CA ALA A 84 3.14 -8.06 19.01
C ALA A 84 2.01 -8.35 18.00
N LEU A 85 1.82 -9.62 17.61
CA LEU A 85 0.73 -10.06 16.75
C LEU A 85 -0.54 -10.44 17.51
N ASP A 86 -0.58 -10.40 18.85
CA ASP A 86 -1.81 -10.69 19.60
C ASP A 86 -2.75 -9.47 19.55
N PRO A 87 -3.89 -9.54 18.84
CA PRO A 87 -4.84 -8.44 18.76
C PRO A 87 -5.71 -8.31 20.02
N ASN A 88 -5.63 -9.25 20.96
CA ASN A 88 -6.43 -9.25 22.20
C ASN A 88 -5.63 -8.78 23.43
N ASP A 89 -4.32 -8.59 23.29
CA ASP A 89 -3.51 -8.04 24.35
C ASP A 89 -3.79 -6.55 24.50
N LEU A 90 -4.39 -6.16 25.63
CA LEU A 90 -4.75 -4.77 25.92
C LEU A 90 -3.53 -3.88 26.16
N GLU A 91 -2.38 -4.46 26.48
CA GLU A 91 -1.12 -3.75 26.66
C GLU A 91 -0.32 -3.65 25.35
N ASN A 92 -0.73 -4.36 24.29
CA ASN A 92 -0.08 -4.31 22.99
C ASN A 92 -0.51 -3.04 22.22
N PRO A 93 0.37 -2.04 22.05
CA PRO A 93 0.02 -0.81 21.33
C PRO A 93 -0.29 -1.05 19.85
N GLN A 94 0.10 -2.20 19.29
CA GLN A 94 -0.10 -2.56 17.89
C GLN A 94 -1.37 -3.38 17.64
N ALA A 95 -2.06 -3.82 18.69
CA ALA A 95 -3.19 -4.75 18.59
C ALA A 95 -4.26 -4.29 17.57
N GLY A 96 -4.63 -3.01 17.59
CA GLY A 96 -5.60 -2.45 16.65
C GLY A 96 -5.10 -2.44 15.20
N ALA A 97 -3.83 -2.11 14.97
CA ALA A 97 -3.23 -2.13 13.63
C ALA A 97 -3.15 -3.56 13.09
N VAL A 98 -2.73 -4.52 13.91
CA VAL A 98 -2.69 -5.94 13.55
C VAL A 98 -4.09 -6.45 13.22
N GLN A 99 -5.10 -6.11 14.02
CA GLN A 99 -6.49 -6.50 13.75
C GLN A 99 -7.01 -5.92 12.42
N ASN A 100 -6.68 -4.67 12.12
CA ASN A 100 -7.06 -4.03 10.84
C ASN A 100 -6.41 -4.74 9.65
N VAL A 101 -5.10 -5.03 9.73
CA VAL A 101 -4.39 -5.76 8.67
C VAL A 101 -4.95 -7.17 8.51
N ALA A 102 -5.18 -7.89 9.61
CA ALA A 102 -5.75 -9.24 9.55
C ALA A 102 -7.15 -9.26 8.93
N THR A 103 -8.00 -8.30 9.31
CA THR A 103 -9.34 -8.15 8.74
C THR A 103 -9.26 -7.86 7.24
N LEU A 104 -8.40 -6.91 6.85
CA LEU A 104 -8.20 -6.53 5.46
C LEU A 104 -7.70 -7.70 4.61
N LEU A 105 -6.73 -8.48 5.11
CA LEU A 105 -6.20 -9.64 4.39
C LEU A 105 -7.20 -10.81 4.31
N SER A 106 -8.13 -10.91 5.28
CA SER A 106 -9.17 -11.94 5.29
C SER A 106 -10.29 -11.68 4.27
N ASP A 107 -10.59 -10.41 4.00
CA ASP A 107 -11.59 -10.00 3.02
C ASP A 107 -10.96 -9.82 1.64
N GLN A 108 -10.85 -10.93 0.91
CA GLN A 108 -10.21 -10.97 -0.40
C GLN A 108 -10.88 -10.04 -1.43
N ALA A 109 -12.19 -9.82 -1.33
CA ALA A 109 -12.94 -8.99 -2.26
C ALA A 109 -12.63 -7.51 -2.02
N THR A 110 -12.74 -7.06 -0.77
CA THR A 110 -12.39 -5.68 -0.39
C THR A 110 -10.91 -5.40 -0.65
N PHE A 111 -10.01 -6.35 -0.35
CA PHE A 111 -8.59 -6.21 -0.64
C PHE A 111 -8.34 -6.00 -2.14
N GLY A 112 -8.92 -6.85 -2.99
CA GLY A 112 -8.79 -6.73 -4.44
C GLY A 112 -9.30 -5.39 -4.96
N LEU A 113 -10.44 -4.92 -4.46
CA LEU A 113 -11.00 -3.61 -4.84
C LEU A 113 -10.05 -2.46 -4.47
N LEU A 114 -9.49 -2.46 -3.26
CA LEU A 114 -8.56 -1.40 -2.83
C LEU A 114 -7.28 -1.37 -3.68
N VAL A 115 -6.77 -2.54 -4.08
CA VAL A 115 -5.62 -2.62 -4.99
C VAL A 115 -5.99 -2.06 -6.36
N TYR A 116 -7.15 -2.42 -6.89
CA TYR A 116 -7.65 -1.92 -8.18
C TYR A 116 -7.83 -0.40 -8.18
N GLU A 117 -8.46 0.15 -7.13
CA GLU A 117 -8.61 1.59 -6.94
C GLU A 117 -7.26 2.31 -6.83
N ALA A 118 -6.30 1.72 -6.12
CA ALA A 118 -4.95 2.25 -6.03
C ALA A 118 -4.28 2.31 -7.41
N MET A 119 -4.37 1.25 -8.23
CA MET A 119 -3.80 1.24 -9.58
C MET A 119 -4.43 2.30 -10.50
N ILE A 120 -5.75 2.45 -10.47
CA ILE A 120 -6.45 3.51 -11.23
C ILE A 120 -5.97 4.88 -10.77
N ARG A 121 -5.94 5.10 -9.44
CA ARG A 121 -5.52 6.38 -8.87
C ARG A 121 -4.07 6.70 -9.27
N GLU A 122 -3.15 5.76 -9.07
CA GLU A 122 -1.74 5.89 -9.46
C GLU A 122 -1.61 6.28 -10.94
N SER A 123 -2.33 5.61 -11.84
CA SER A 123 -2.31 5.96 -13.26
C SER A 123 -2.89 7.36 -13.56
N ILE A 124 -4.00 7.75 -12.92
CA ILE A 124 -4.55 9.11 -13.07
C ILE A 124 -3.52 10.16 -12.66
N TYR A 125 -2.89 9.98 -11.50
CA TYR A 125 -1.92 10.93 -10.96
C TYR A 125 -0.62 10.97 -11.75
N HIS A 126 -0.15 9.83 -12.28
CA HIS A 126 0.96 9.80 -13.22
C HIS A 126 0.65 10.63 -14.48
N ASN A 127 -0.52 10.44 -15.09
CA ASN A 127 -0.93 11.21 -16.26
C ASN A 127 -1.06 12.71 -15.96
N GLU A 128 -1.53 13.07 -14.76
CA GLU A 128 -1.65 14.47 -14.33
C GLU A 128 -0.27 15.10 -14.09
N LEU A 129 0.67 14.37 -13.49
CA LEU A 129 2.05 14.79 -13.32
C LEU A 129 2.71 15.13 -14.67
N GLN A 130 2.54 14.27 -15.67
CA GLN A 130 3.04 14.50 -17.03
C GLN A 130 2.35 15.70 -17.70
N ALA A 131 1.02 15.81 -17.60
CA ALA A 131 0.27 16.92 -18.19
C ALA A 131 0.66 18.29 -17.61
N ARG A 132 1.06 18.31 -16.33
CA ARG A 132 1.54 19.51 -15.63
C ARG A 132 3.05 19.73 -15.72
N MET A 133 3.79 18.81 -16.33
CA MET A 133 5.26 18.81 -16.38
C MET A 133 5.88 18.93 -14.97
N LEU A 134 5.29 18.24 -13.99
CA LEU A 134 5.83 18.19 -12.64
C LEU A 134 6.95 17.14 -12.56
N GLU A 135 7.96 17.43 -11.75
CA GLU A 135 9.05 16.51 -11.46
C GLU A 135 8.87 15.88 -10.08
N VAL A 136 9.17 14.59 -9.96
CA VAL A 136 9.16 13.89 -8.68
C VAL A 136 10.47 14.16 -7.95
N ASP A 137 10.39 14.67 -6.74
CA ASP A 137 11.54 14.88 -5.86
C ASP A 137 12.20 13.53 -5.48
N PRO A 138 13.47 13.29 -5.85
CA PRO A 138 14.18 12.06 -5.48
C PRO A 138 14.25 11.83 -3.96
N CYS A 139 14.25 12.90 -3.17
CA CYS A 139 14.20 12.82 -1.72
C CYS A 139 12.89 12.22 -1.22
N ALA A 140 11.77 12.60 -1.84
CA ALA A 140 10.46 12.05 -1.54
C ALA A 140 10.37 10.56 -1.92
N VAL A 141 11.01 10.15 -3.02
CA VAL A 141 11.17 8.73 -3.39
C VAL A 141 11.97 7.97 -2.33
N ASN A 142 13.09 8.51 -1.86
CA ASN A 142 13.87 7.90 -0.78
C ASN A 142 13.09 7.79 0.54
N ARG A 143 12.26 8.79 0.87
CA ARG A 143 11.34 8.68 2.01
C ARG A 143 10.31 7.57 1.82
N GLY A 144 9.69 7.48 0.64
CA GLY A 144 8.73 6.42 0.32
C GLY A 144 9.33 5.01 0.43
N TRP A 145 10.57 4.85 -0.03
CA TRP A 145 11.34 3.61 0.17
C TRP A 145 11.66 3.37 1.63
N SER A 146 12.10 4.38 2.39
CA SER A 146 12.42 4.21 3.81
C SER A 146 11.22 3.75 4.62
N VAL A 147 10.02 4.29 4.33
CA VAL A 147 8.76 3.82 4.92
C VAL A 147 8.47 2.36 4.53
N THR A 148 8.67 2.00 3.26
CA THR A 148 8.41 0.64 2.75
C THR A 148 9.35 -0.40 3.38
N LEU A 149 10.60 -0.01 3.63
CA LEU A 149 11.65 -0.84 4.22
C LEU A 149 11.66 -0.79 5.75
N SER A 150 10.79 0.02 6.36
CA SER A 150 10.80 0.32 7.81
C SER A 150 12.17 0.80 8.30
N LEU A 151 12.84 1.64 7.50
CA LEU A 151 14.09 2.30 7.83
C LEU A 151 13.86 3.73 8.34
N PRO A 152 14.83 4.34 9.05
CA PRO A 152 14.76 5.74 9.44
C PRO A 152 14.47 6.66 8.25
N ILE A 153 13.48 7.55 8.40
CA ILE A 153 13.07 8.47 7.34
C ILE A 153 14.16 9.56 7.17
N PRO A 154 14.70 9.76 5.95
CA PRO A 154 15.75 10.74 5.72
C PRO A 154 15.23 12.18 5.85
N THR A 155 15.96 13.04 6.57
CA THR A 155 15.64 14.47 6.73
C THR A 155 16.30 15.33 5.66
N ASP A 156 17.53 15.02 5.26
CA ASP A 156 18.33 15.77 4.27
C ASP A 156 18.63 14.93 3.01
N CYS A 157 17.70 14.04 2.66
CA CYS A 157 17.82 13.10 1.53
C CYS A 157 18.97 12.08 1.65
N GLN A 158 19.67 12.08 2.78
CA GLN A 158 20.68 11.10 3.13
C GLN A 158 20.01 9.87 3.70
N VAL A 159 20.09 8.77 2.96
CA VAL A 159 19.57 7.46 3.38
C VAL A 159 20.55 6.75 4.31
N ALA A 160 20.05 5.78 5.09
CA ALA A 160 20.88 4.97 5.97
C ALA A 160 21.90 4.12 5.16
N PRO A 161 23.07 3.77 5.71
CA PRO A 161 24.09 2.98 5.00
C PRO A 161 23.58 1.66 4.41
N GLU A 162 22.62 1.03 5.07
CA GLU A 162 21.99 -0.23 4.67
C GLU A 162 20.89 -0.09 3.61
N PHE A 163 20.49 1.13 3.26
CA PHE A 163 19.31 1.42 2.44
C PHE A 163 19.33 0.70 1.08
N GLU A 164 20.42 0.82 0.31
CA GLU A 164 20.49 0.23 -1.03
C GLU A 164 20.48 -1.30 -0.98
N ALA A 165 21.14 -1.89 0.01
CA ALA A 165 21.13 -3.34 0.21
C ALA A 165 19.73 -3.83 0.58
N ALA A 166 19.05 -3.13 1.51
CA ALA A 166 17.67 -3.46 1.90
C ALA A 166 16.68 -3.27 0.75
N ARG A 167 16.86 -2.24 -0.07
CA ARG A 167 16.05 -1.97 -1.27
C ARG A 167 16.20 -3.07 -2.31
N ALA A 168 17.43 -3.45 -2.64
CA ALA A 168 17.69 -4.52 -3.60
C ALA A 168 17.12 -5.88 -3.13
N ASP A 169 17.32 -6.20 -1.86
CA ASP A 169 16.79 -7.40 -1.21
C ASP A 169 15.24 -7.41 -1.17
N TYR A 170 14.62 -6.26 -0.90
CA TYR A 170 13.17 -6.10 -0.97
C TYR A 170 12.65 -6.32 -2.39
N ILE A 171 13.24 -5.68 -3.40
CA ILE A 171 12.82 -5.82 -4.81
C ILE A 171 12.93 -7.27 -5.24
N GLN A 172 14.04 -7.94 -4.93
CA GLN A 172 14.24 -9.35 -5.27
C GLN A 172 13.13 -10.24 -4.70
N ARG A 173 12.80 -10.09 -3.41
CA ARG A 173 11.70 -10.84 -2.80
C ARG A 173 10.35 -10.47 -3.41
N ALA A 174 10.10 -9.18 -3.60
CA ALA A 174 8.85 -8.68 -4.18
C ALA A 174 8.59 -9.30 -5.56
N THR A 175 9.62 -9.38 -6.40
CA THR A 175 9.58 -9.99 -7.73
C THR A 175 9.23 -11.48 -7.65
N ILE A 176 9.83 -12.23 -6.72
CA ILE A 176 9.54 -13.66 -6.53
C ILE A 176 8.05 -13.87 -6.17
N PHE A 177 7.51 -13.08 -5.25
CA PHE A 177 6.14 -13.27 -4.75
C PHE A 177 5.06 -12.73 -5.69
N SER A 178 5.36 -11.62 -6.38
CA SER A 178 4.37 -10.93 -7.21
C SER A 178 4.42 -11.37 -8.68
N GLY A 179 5.60 -11.73 -9.18
CA GLY A 179 5.87 -11.90 -10.61
C GLY A 179 6.01 -10.57 -11.36
N MET A 180 6.06 -9.44 -10.63
CA MET A 180 6.36 -8.13 -11.20
C MET A 180 7.87 -8.00 -11.43
N SER A 181 8.25 -7.29 -12.48
CA SER A 181 9.63 -6.87 -12.72
C SER A 181 10.11 -5.85 -11.70
N ASP A 182 11.42 -5.73 -11.54
CA ASP A 182 12.06 -4.74 -10.66
C ASP A 182 11.54 -3.33 -10.92
N ALA A 183 11.42 -2.94 -12.20
CA ALA A 183 10.92 -1.64 -12.62
C ALA A 183 9.45 -1.40 -12.20
N GLU A 184 8.60 -2.42 -12.24
CA GLU A 184 7.20 -2.30 -11.79
C GLU A 184 7.09 -2.16 -10.26
N ILE A 185 7.99 -2.82 -9.51
CA ILE A 185 8.09 -2.65 -8.06
C ILE A 185 8.57 -1.23 -7.73
N GLU A 186 9.59 -0.74 -8.42
CA GLU A 186 10.08 0.63 -8.25
C GLU A 186 9.00 1.66 -8.59
N GLN A 187 8.33 1.48 -9.73
CA GLN A 187 7.28 2.37 -10.18
C GLN A 187 6.11 2.42 -9.18
N THR A 188 5.81 1.31 -8.49
CA THR A 188 4.79 1.29 -7.43
C THR A 188 5.12 2.26 -6.29
N ILE A 189 6.38 2.38 -5.90
CA ILE A 189 6.80 3.33 -4.85
C ILE A 189 6.79 4.76 -5.41
N ILE A 190 7.32 4.95 -6.62
CA ILE A 190 7.34 6.25 -7.30
C ILE A 190 5.91 6.80 -7.45
N SER A 191 4.95 5.99 -7.90
CA SER A 191 3.58 6.46 -8.11
C SER A 191 2.85 6.86 -6.84
N ARG A 192 3.24 6.35 -5.66
CA ARG A 192 2.73 6.86 -4.38
C ARG A 192 3.21 8.29 -4.12
N VAL A 193 4.46 8.59 -4.49
CA VAL A 193 5.05 9.94 -4.39
C VAL A 193 4.48 10.88 -5.47
N GLU A 194 4.20 10.38 -6.67
CA GLU A 194 3.52 11.16 -7.73
C GLU A 194 2.16 11.68 -7.25
N VAL A 195 1.39 10.86 -6.53
CA VAL A 195 0.10 11.27 -5.94
C VAL A 195 0.28 12.46 -5.00
N GLU A 196 1.23 12.38 -4.07
CA GLU A 196 1.51 13.46 -3.12
C GLU A 196 1.97 14.75 -3.83
N THR A 197 2.85 14.59 -4.84
CA THR A 197 3.41 15.70 -5.62
C THR A 197 2.32 16.49 -6.33
N VAL A 198 1.42 15.79 -7.02
CA VAL A 198 0.30 16.42 -7.74
C VAL A 198 -0.71 17.03 -6.77
N GLN A 199 -1.02 16.36 -5.66
CA GLN A 199 -1.93 16.91 -4.64
C GLN A 199 -1.40 18.23 -4.05
N ALA A 200 -0.10 18.30 -3.78
CA ALA A 200 0.54 19.52 -3.32
C ALA A 200 0.43 20.65 -4.35
N ALA A 201 0.66 20.35 -5.64
CA ALA A 201 0.50 21.33 -6.72
C ALA A 201 -0.94 21.85 -6.83
N ILE A 202 -1.93 20.95 -6.80
CA ILE A 202 -3.36 21.32 -6.84
C ILE A 202 -3.73 22.19 -5.63
N ALA A 203 -3.23 21.87 -4.43
CA ALA A 203 -3.53 22.65 -3.23
C ALA A 203 -3.01 24.10 -3.32
N VAL A 204 -1.85 24.31 -3.92
CA VAL A 204 -1.31 25.66 -4.17
C VAL A 204 -2.20 26.45 -5.12
N GLU A 205 -2.66 25.82 -6.21
CA GLU A 205 -3.55 26.47 -7.20
C GLU A 205 -4.94 26.78 -6.63
N ALA A 206 -5.45 25.90 -5.77
CA ALA A 206 -6.78 26.04 -5.17
C ALA A 206 -6.83 27.06 -4.02
N THR A 207 -5.73 27.72 -3.67
CA THR A 207 -5.71 28.72 -2.60
C THR A 207 -6.52 29.94 -3.03
N PRO A 208 -7.73 30.18 -2.47
CA PRO A 208 -8.53 31.33 -2.87
C PRO A 208 -7.82 32.63 -2.49
N PRO A 209 -8.04 33.74 -3.23
CA PRO A 209 -7.54 35.03 -2.82
C PRO A 209 -8.03 35.34 -1.39
N PRO A 210 -7.22 36.02 -0.56
CA PRO A 210 -7.62 36.33 0.80
C PRO A 210 -8.91 37.13 0.77
N VAL A 211 -10.00 36.52 1.26
CA VAL A 211 -11.26 37.23 1.43
C VAL A 211 -11.03 38.22 2.57
N PRO A 212 -11.31 39.53 2.39
CA PRO A 212 -11.16 40.51 3.45
C PRO A 212 -12.08 40.11 4.62
N THR A 213 -11.52 39.50 5.65
CA THR A 213 -12.25 39.18 6.86
C THR A 213 -12.33 40.41 7.74
N ALA A 214 -13.47 41.10 7.73
CA ALA A 214 -13.81 42.00 8.81
C ALA A 214 -13.96 41.18 10.12
N THR A 215 -13.02 41.34 11.05
CA THR A 215 -13.19 40.91 12.44
C THR A 215 -14.02 41.94 13.18
N THR A 216 -15.34 41.80 13.13
CA THR A 216 -16.20 42.33 14.19
C THR A 216 -16.24 41.29 15.31
N ARG A 217 -15.84 41.69 16.52
CA ARG A 217 -16.15 40.92 17.73
C ARG A 217 -17.67 40.76 17.72
N HIS A 218 -18.13 39.51 17.62
CA HIS A 218 -19.54 39.11 17.61
C HIS A 218 -20.22 39.24 16.23
N ILE A 219 -20.37 38.09 15.55
CA ILE A 219 -21.22 37.81 14.36
C ILE A 219 -20.63 38.24 13.00
N ARG A 220 -20.56 37.28 12.06
CA ARG A 220 -20.27 37.50 10.62
C ARG A 220 -21.49 37.08 9.80
N LEU A 221 -22.05 38.02 9.04
CA LEU A 221 -22.96 37.76 7.91
C LEU A 221 -22.20 38.09 6.62
N ALA A 222 -22.33 37.25 5.60
CA ALA A 222 -21.81 37.54 4.27
C ALA A 222 -22.70 38.59 3.59
N THR A 223 -22.16 39.76 3.30
CA THR A 223 -22.79 40.73 2.39
C THR A 223 -22.39 40.39 0.96
N MET A 224 -23.36 39.97 0.15
CA MET A 224 -23.22 39.88 -1.31
C MET A 224 -23.24 41.30 -1.89
N GLY A 225 -22.26 41.62 -2.74
CA GLY A 225 -22.29 42.74 -3.67
C GLY A 225 -22.43 42.22 -5.09
#